data_AF-A0A3B0SDW2-F1
#
_entry.id   AF-A0A3B0SDW2-F1
#
_cell.length_a   1.000
_cell.length_b   1.000
_cell.length_c   1.000
_cell.angle_alpha   90.00
_cell.angle_beta   90.00
_cell.angle_gamma   90.00
#
_symmetry.space_group_name_H-M   'P 1'
#
loop_
_entity.id
_entity.type
_entity.pdbx_description
1 polymer ?
#
loop_
_entity_poly.entity_id
_entity_poly.type
_entity_poly.pdbx_seq_one_letter_code
_entity_poly.pdbx_strand_id
1 'polypeptide(L)'
;MLTRTFNRLFSRLVTSFERYQDVPRSPQNVIELASARHELDLARSAIAVERHIIMSGGGHREPVRRTAVSQDNLARLRVLGTGFVSG
;
A
#
# COMPACT_ATOMS: atom_id res chain seq x y z
N MET A 1 7.84 -6.54 -14.87
CA MET A 1 8.82 -5.62 -14.23
C MET A 1 8.00 -4.51 -13.58
N LEU A 2 8.24 -4.22 -12.29
CA LEU A 2 7.56 -3.13 -11.58
C LEU A 2 8.38 -1.84 -11.78
N THR A 3 7.70 -0.73 -12.06
CA THR A 3 8.33 0.58 -12.30
C THR A 3 8.88 1.16 -10.99
N ARG A 4 9.83 2.11 -11.07
CA ARG A 4 10.30 2.87 -9.90
C ARG A 4 9.15 3.60 -9.21
N THR A 5 8.18 4.07 -9.99
CA THR A 5 6.91 4.67 -9.52
C THR A 5 6.09 3.67 -8.73
N PHE A 6 5.88 2.45 -9.25
CA PHE A 6 5.16 1.40 -8.53
C PHE A 6 5.81 1.08 -7.18
N ASN A 7 7.13 0.92 -7.14
CA ASN A 7 7.85 0.63 -5.88
C ASN A 7 7.66 1.76 -4.86
N ARG A 8 7.72 3.02 -5.29
CA ARG A 8 7.46 4.18 -4.41
C ARG A 8 6.02 4.17 -3.88
N LEU A 9 5.04 3.94 -4.75
CA LEU A 9 3.62 3.89 -4.38
C LEU A 9 3.32 2.71 -3.45
N PHE A 10 3.95 1.56 -3.68
CA PHE A 10 3.83 0.39 -2.84
C PHE A 10 4.41 0.62 -1.44
N SER A 11 5.61 1.21 -1.33
CA SER A 11 6.15 1.58 -0.02
C SER A 11 5.24 2.57 0.73
N ARG A 12 4.69 3.57 0.01
CA ARG A 12 3.73 4.51 0.61
C ARG A 12 2.46 3.81 1.10
N LEU A 13 1.93 2.85 0.34
CA LEU A 13 0.78 2.05 0.74
C LEU A 13 1.06 1.27 2.03
N VAL A 14 2.22 0.63 2.14
CA VAL A 14 2.62 -0.11 3.34
C VAL A 14 2.70 0.82 4.55
N THR A 15 3.40 1.96 4.43
CA THR A 15 3.52 2.93 5.53
C THR A 15 2.17 3.52 5.95
N SER A 16 1.30 3.88 5.00
CA SER A 16 -0.06 4.37 5.32
C SER A 16 -0.92 3.29 5.98
N PHE A 17 -0.71 2.03 5.61
CA PHE A 17 -1.42 0.90 6.23
C PHE A 17 -0.94 0.67 7.67
N GLU A 18 0.37 0.66 7.91
CA GLU A 18 0.95 0.56 9.26
C GLU A 18 0.43 1.68 10.16
N ARG A 19 0.48 2.93 9.68
CA ARG A 19 -0.08 4.08 10.40
C ARG A 19 -1.55 3.88 10.75
N TYR A 20 -2.38 3.40 9.82
CA TYR A 20 -3.79 3.14 10.09
C TYR A 20 -4.02 2.04 11.15
N GLN A 21 -3.14 1.04 11.23
CA GLN A 21 -3.21 0.00 12.26
C GLN A 21 -2.74 0.51 13.64
N ASP A 22 -1.77 1.41 13.66
CA ASP A 22 -1.18 1.93 14.90
C ASP A 22 -2.09 2.94 15.62
N VAL A 23 -3.06 3.55 14.92
CA VAL A 23 -4.04 4.45 15.55
C VAL A 23 -4.97 3.65 16.48
N PRO A 24 -4.99 3.92 17.80
CA PRO A 24 -5.85 3.19 18.72
C PRO A 24 -7.33 3.48 18.43
N ARG A 25 -8.16 2.43 18.47
CA ARG A 25 -9.60 2.51 18.22
C ARG A 25 -10.34 3.00 19.47
N SER A 26 -10.36 4.31 19.66
CA SER A 26 -11.07 4.98 20.77
C SER A 26 -11.82 6.23 20.29
N PRO A 27 -12.88 6.68 21.00
CA PRO A 27 -13.60 7.92 20.67
C PRO A 27 -12.69 9.16 20.60
N GLN A 28 -11.61 9.18 21.39
CA GLN A 28 -10.66 10.28 21.44
C GLN A 28 -9.80 10.39 20.17
N ASN A 29 -9.66 9.29 19.42
CA ASN A 29 -8.79 9.20 18.25
C ASN A 29 -9.56 9.15 16.92
N VAL A 30 -10.89 9.43 16.93
CA VAL A 30 -11.73 9.31 15.72
C VAL A 30 -11.23 10.18 14.57
N ILE A 31 -10.77 11.40 14.87
CA ILE A 31 -10.23 12.33 13.86
C ILE A 31 -8.94 11.78 13.26
N GLU A 32 -8.04 11.26 14.10
CA GLU A 32 -6.78 10.67 13.66
C GLU A 32 -7.02 9.40 12.84
N LEU A 33 -7.96 8.56 13.26
CA LEU A 33 -8.34 7.34 12.55
C LEU A 33 -8.95 7.66 11.18
N ALA A 34 -9.81 8.68 11.09
CA ALA A 34 -10.36 9.14 9.83
C ALA A 34 -9.27 9.68 8.88
N SER A 35 -8.31 10.43 9.42
CA SER A 35 -7.17 10.94 8.65
C SER A 35 -6.27 9.81 8.14
N ALA A 36 -5.86 8.88 9.02
CA ALA A 36 -5.04 7.73 8.64
C ALA A 36 -5.76 6.84 7.62
N ARG A 37 -7.09 6.68 7.76
CA ARG A 37 -7.90 5.97 6.78
C ARG A 37 -7.91 6.65 5.42
N HIS A 38 -8.10 7.97 5.41
CA HIS A 38 -8.10 8.75 4.17
C HIS A 38 -6.76 8.64 3.44
N GLU A 39 -5.63 8.75 4.15
CA GLU A 39 -4.30 8.59 3.57
C GLU A 39 -4.08 7.19 2.98
N LEU A 40 -4.55 6.14 3.65
CA LEU A 40 -4.51 4.78 3.15
C LEU A 40 -5.33 4.61 1.86
N ASP A 41 -6.52 5.20 1.80
CA ASP A 41 -7.38 5.13 0.61
C ASP A 41 -6.80 5.92 -0.58
N LEU A 42 -6.10 7.04 -0.33
CA LEU A 42 -5.33 7.74 -1.35
C LEU A 42 -4.17 6.88 -1.89
N ALA A 43 -3.43 6.21 -1.00
CA ALA A 43 -2.33 5.33 -1.40
C ALA A 43 -2.82 4.12 -2.22
N ARG A 44 -3.97 3.54 -1.84
CA ARG A 44 -4.65 2.47 -2.60
C ARG A 44 -5.08 2.92 -3.98
N SER A 45 -5.65 4.12 -4.08
CA SER A 45 -6.09 4.68 -5.36
C SER A 45 -4.91 4.91 -6.30
N ALA A 46 -3.83 5.48 -5.78
CA ALA A 46 -2.62 5.74 -6.58
C ALA A 46 -1.97 4.46 -7.12
N ILE A 47 -1.85 3.40 -6.30
CA ILE A 47 -1.29 2.13 -6.76
C ILE A 47 -2.21 1.40 -7.73
N ALA A 48 -3.54 1.52 -7.58
CA ALA A 48 -4.50 0.93 -8.49
C ALA A 48 -4.38 1.56 -9.89
N VAL A 49 -4.20 2.88 -9.96
CA VAL A 49 -3.94 3.61 -11.21
C VAL A 49 -2.63 3.15 -11.84
N GLU A 50 -1.53 3.10 -11.08
CA GLU A 50 -0.23 2.64 -11.62
C GLU A 50 -0.29 1.19 -12.10
N ARG A 51 -0.97 0.31 -11.35
CA ARG A 51 -1.20 -1.07 -11.78
C ARG A 51 -2.00 -1.11 -13.08
N HIS A 52 -3.05 -0.30 -13.21
CA HIS A 52 -3.83 -0.23 -14.44
C HIS A 52 -2.97 0.23 -15.61
N ILE A 53 -2.13 1.25 -15.44
CA ILE A 53 -1.17 1.71 -16.47
C ILE A 53 -0.21 0.59 -16.88
N ILE A 54 0.36 -0.15 -15.91
CA ILE A 54 1.26 -1.28 -16.18
C ILE A 54 0.55 -2.40 -16.95
N MET A 55 -0.72 -2.68 -16.64
CA MET A 55 -1.48 -3.77 -17.27
C MET A 55 -2.06 -3.38 -18.63
N SER A 56 -2.45 -2.12 -18.83
CA SER A 56 -3.01 -1.60 -20.08
C SER A 56 -1.93 -1.18 -21.09
N GLY A 57 -0.74 -0.80 -20.63
CA GLY A 57 0.34 -0.24 -21.44
C GLY A 57 1.42 -1.23 -21.89
N GLY A 58 1.07 -2.48 -22.26
CA GLY A 58 2.05 -3.49 -22.66
C GLY A 58 3.02 -3.01 -23.74
N GLY A 59 4.24 -2.56 -23.40
CA GLY A 59 5.18 -2.16 -24.45
C GLY A 59 6.45 -1.36 -24.13
N HIS A 60 6.73 -0.87 -22.92
CA HIS A 60 8.05 -0.26 -22.65
C HIS A 60 8.74 -0.88 -21.43
N ARG A 61 9.45 -1.97 -21.73
CA ARG A 61 10.39 -2.65 -20.83
C ARG A 61 11.69 -1.85 -20.78
N GLU A 62 11.71 -0.79 -19.97
CA GLU A 62 12.98 -0.26 -19.46
C GLU A 62 13.62 -1.34 -18.56
N PRO A 63 14.89 -1.73 -18.77
CA PRO A 63 15.57 -2.71 -17.94
C PRO A 63 15.94 -2.06 -16.60
N VAL A 64 14.98 -1.98 -15.69
CA VAL A 64 15.21 -1.46 -14.34
C VAL A 64 15.90 -2.55 -13.51
N ARG A 65 17.14 -2.25 -13.07
CA ARG A 65 17.91 -3.03 -12.09
C ARG A 65 17.00 -3.40 -10.92
N ARG A 66 16.93 -4.69 -10.59
CA ARG A 66 16.10 -5.29 -9.52
C ARG A 66 16.13 -4.41 -8.25
N THR A 67 15.14 -3.55 -8.09
CA THR A 67 14.83 -2.98 -6.77
C THR A 67 13.94 -4.01 -6.10
N ALA A 68 14.55 -4.77 -5.21
CA ALA A 68 13.88 -5.80 -4.45
C ALA A 68 12.73 -5.16 -3.66
N VAL A 69 11.49 -5.42 -4.08
CA VAL A 69 10.38 -5.37 -3.14
C VAL A 69 10.72 -6.41 -2.08
N SER A 70 11.08 -5.99 -0.87
CA SER A 70 11.44 -6.93 0.18
C SER A 70 10.27 -7.89 0.40
N GLN A 71 10.54 -9.19 0.47
CA GLN A 71 9.52 -10.18 0.82
C GLN A 71 8.86 -9.85 2.16
N ASP A 72 9.56 -9.13 3.05
CA ASP A 72 9.01 -8.64 4.32
C ASP A 72 7.85 -7.68 4.10
N ASN A 73 7.91 -6.81 3.09
CA ASN A 73 6.83 -5.86 2.80
C ASN A 73 5.58 -6.59 2.25
N LEU A 74 5.78 -7.66 1.47
CA LEU A 74 4.70 -8.51 1.00
C LEU A 74 4.10 -9.37 2.13
N ALA A 75 4.93 -9.86 3.04
CA ALA A 75 4.51 -10.59 4.22
C ALA A 75 3.68 -9.71 5.16
N ARG A 76 4.12 -8.47 5.42
CA ARG A 76 3.37 -7.49 6.25
C ARG A 76 1.97 -7.24 5.68
N LEU A 77 1.83 -7.03 4.38
CA LEU A 77 0.52 -6.85 3.75
C LEU A 77 -0.37 -8.10 3.83
N ARG A 78 0.20 -9.31 3.76
CA ARG A 78 -0.56 -10.57 3.88
C ARG A 78 -0.98 -10.85 5.32
N VAL A 79 -0.09 -10.67 6.29
CA VAL A 79 -0.36 -10.90 7.72
C VAL A 79 -1.41 -9.93 8.21
N LEU A 80 -1.31 -8.65 7.83
CA LEU A 80 -2.22 -7.63 8.34
C LEU A 80 -3.59 -7.57 7.65
N GLY A 81 -3.76 -8.27 6.52
CA GLY A 81 -5.04 -8.42 5.83
C GLY A 81 -5.96 -9.51 6.39
N THR A 82 -5.46 -10.37 7.29
CA THR A 82 -6.20 -11.51 7.86
C THR A 82 -6.74 -11.26 9.28
N GLY A 83 -6.49 -10.08 9.86
CA GLY A 83 -6.80 -9.78 11.26
C GLY A 83 -8.23 -9.36 11.59
N PHE A 84 -9.22 -9.50 10.69
CA PHE A 84 -10.62 -9.11 10.96
C PHE A 84 -11.63 -10.11 10.40
N VAL A 85 -11.60 -11.35 10.89
CA VAL A 85 -12.80 -12.19 11.00
C VAL A 85 -12.63 -13.06 12.25
N SER A 86 -13.25 -12.69 13.36
CA SER A 86 -13.59 -13.61 14.46
C SER A 86 -14.59 -12.94 15.40
N GLY A 87 -15.75 -13.59 15.56
CA GLY A 87 -16.59 -13.57 16.77
C GLY A 87 -17.41 -12.33 17.01
#